data_AF-A0AAW0GIN0-F1
#
_entry.id   AF-A0AAW0GIN0-F1
#
_cell.length_a   1.000
_cell.length_b   1.000
_cell.length_c   1.000
_cell.angle_alpha   90.00
_cell.angle_beta   90.00
_cell.angle_gamma   90.00
#
_symmetry.space_group_name_H-M   'P 1'
#
loop_
_entity.id
_entity.type
_entity.pdbx_description
1 polymer ?
#
loop_
_entity_poly.entity_id
_entity_poly.type
_entity_poly.pdbx_seq_one_letter_code
_entity_poly.pdbx_strand_id
1 'polypeptide(L)'
;MSSTVSPAGSLAVTLAHAITYITRTLITRYSATTIIKLQLALEANLTAQFASSWVPTEPLRGSGRRCLTLSPNGVPPRPIYNACKTAGVEWSQWIATLGGVEFDLFIDPGCVSIRFGNWDSGKVTKPFTIWSQQPVVPVKAKKEISEQELQAQLRAQAQARAFGAKPAPLSPPKTVAQQLIEDDQDDELFTMIADEIREPTWMTPVKSDFPIAPIPRRAITSSPISVISTASTPSRSSSRSSNSSSGFSLFSHGSLDSYASATTVSTSSDDEKPTFKLSRRERARQARVFVDASKTEVTNYDGGKTTVLTGGVMLGGAAPKKPSTKKTTPSASGNWRTVRA
;
A
#
# COMPACT_ATOMS: atom_id res chain seq x y z
N MET A 1 -30.59 -9.64 -4.82
CA MET A 1 -29.96 -8.75 -5.80
C MET A 1 -28.45 -8.86 -5.60
N SER A 2 -27.75 -9.59 -6.48
CA SER A 2 -26.30 -9.78 -6.37
C SER A 2 -25.63 -8.53 -6.92
N SER A 3 -25.11 -7.67 -6.04
CA SER A 3 -24.30 -6.52 -6.43
C SER A 3 -23.03 -7.05 -7.09
N THR A 4 -22.92 -6.87 -8.40
CA THR A 4 -21.66 -7.03 -9.14
C THR A 4 -20.68 -6.00 -8.59
N VAL A 5 -19.86 -6.43 -7.64
CA VAL A 5 -18.75 -5.64 -7.12
C VAL A 5 -17.88 -5.29 -8.32
N SER A 6 -17.85 -4.01 -8.70
CA SER A 6 -16.93 -3.53 -9.73
C SER A 6 -15.53 -4.02 -9.39
N PRO A 7 -14.71 -4.46 -10.37
CA PRO A 7 -13.33 -4.91 -10.12
C PRO A 7 -12.40 -3.77 -9.63
N ALA A 8 -12.97 -2.59 -9.34
CA ALA A 8 -12.34 -1.48 -8.67
C ALA A 8 -11.78 -1.91 -7.31
N GLY A 9 -10.46 -1.96 -7.19
CA GLY A 9 -9.77 -2.36 -5.96
C GLY A 9 -9.65 -3.85 -5.75
N SER A 10 -9.64 -4.67 -6.82
CA SER A 10 -9.33 -6.10 -6.68
C SER A 10 -7.93 -6.32 -6.07
N LEU A 11 -7.88 -7.16 -5.03
CA LEU A 11 -6.63 -7.51 -4.33
C LEU A 11 -5.64 -8.18 -5.30
N ALA A 12 -6.10 -9.17 -6.07
CA ALA A 12 -5.25 -9.91 -6.99
C ALA A 12 -4.62 -9.00 -8.06
N VAL A 13 -5.42 -8.10 -8.65
CA VAL A 13 -4.93 -7.15 -9.67
C VAL A 13 -3.89 -6.20 -9.08
N THR A 14 -4.17 -5.64 -7.90
CA THR A 14 -3.24 -4.71 -7.24
C THR A 14 -1.93 -5.41 -6.86
N LEU A 15 -2.02 -6.63 -6.34
CA LEU A 15 -0.84 -7.45 -6.01
C LEU A 15 -0.03 -7.80 -7.25
N ALA A 16 -0.67 -8.17 -8.36
CA ALA A 16 0.02 -8.46 -9.61
C ALA A 16 0.87 -7.27 -10.08
N HIS A 17 0.35 -6.04 -10.00
CA HIS A 17 1.11 -4.83 -10.33
C HIS A 17 2.28 -4.58 -9.37
N ALA A 18 2.04 -4.71 -8.05
CA ALA A 18 3.09 -4.54 -7.05
C ALA A 18 4.22 -5.58 -7.21
N ILE A 19 3.86 -6.86 -7.36
CA ILE A 19 4.79 -7.98 -7.53
C ILE A 19 5.58 -7.82 -8.83
N THR A 20 4.91 -7.52 -9.95
CA THR A 20 5.57 -7.28 -11.23
C THR A 20 6.61 -6.19 -11.11
N TYR A 21 6.26 -5.07 -10.47
CA TYR A 21 7.19 -3.96 -10.26
C TYR A 21 8.44 -4.39 -9.48
N ILE A 22 8.29 -5.03 -8.31
CA ILE A 22 9.43 -5.38 -7.45
C ILE A 22 10.26 -6.55 -7.99
N THR A 23 9.71 -7.41 -8.86
CA THR A 23 10.44 -8.54 -9.44
C THR A 23 11.07 -8.25 -10.79
N ARG A 24 10.70 -7.14 -11.46
CA ARG A 24 11.13 -6.83 -12.83
C ARG A 24 12.65 -6.79 -13.00
N THR A 25 13.37 -6.22 -12.03
CA THR A 25 14.83 -6.06 -12.07
C THR A 25 15.58 -7.38 -11.92
N LEU A 26 14.96 -8.39 -11.27
CA LEU A 26 15.56 -9.70 -11.02
C LEU A 26 15.68 -10.58 -12.27
N ILE A 27 14.95 -10.26 -13.35
CA ILE A 27 14.97 -11.03 -14.60
C ILE A 27 16.38 -11.10 -15.20
N THR A 28 17.25 -10.13 -14.88
CA THR A 28 18.65 -10.10 -15.32
C THR A 28 19.59 -11.02 -14.52
N ARG A 29 19.13 -11.55 -13.38
CA ARG A 29 19.99 -12.30 -12.43
C ARG A 29 19.52 -13.73 -12.17
N TYR A 30 18.22 -13.98 -12.29
CA TYR A 30 17.60 -15.26 -11.98
C TYR A 30 16.88 -15.82 -13.20
N SER A 31 16.78 -17.15 -13.28
CA SER A 31 16.05 -17.82 -14.36
C SER A 31 14.54 -17.54 -14.28
N ALA A 32 13.84 -17.65 -15.42
CA ALA A 32 12.39 -17.46 -15.49
C ALA A 32 11.64 -18.36 -14.50
N THR A 33 12.06 -19.61 -14.34
CA THR A 33 11.47 -20.55 -13.38
C THR A 33 11.57 -20.07 -11.94
N THR A 34 12.72 -19.52 -11.53
CA THR A 34 12.91 -18.95 -10.19
C THR A 34 12.04 -17.71 -9.99
N ILE A 35 11.94 -16.84 -11.00
CA ILE A 35 11.07 -15.65 -10.94
C ILE A 35 9.60 -16.05 -10.81
N ILE A 36 9.11 -17.00 -11.59
CA ILE A 36 7.72 -17.48 -11.51
C ILE A 36 7.44 -18.05 -10.11
N LYS A 37 8.36 -18.88 -9.58
CA LYS A 37 8.25 -19.43 -8.23
C LYS A 37 8.19 -18.33 -7.16
N LEU A 38 9.01 -17.28 -7.30
CA LEU A 38 9.01 -16.13 -6.41
C LEU A 38 7.68 -15.36 -6.48
N GLN A 39 7.18 -15.08 -7.68
CA GLN A 39 5.93 -14.35 -7.89
C GLN A 39 4.73 -15.07 -7.26
N LEU A 40 4.62 -16.39 -7.49
CA LEU A 40 3.56 -17.21 -6.88
C LEU A 40 3.64 -17.23 -5.34
N ALA A 41 4.85 -17.35 -4.79
CA ALA A 41 5.06 -17.32 -3.34
C ALA A 41 4.73 -15.94 -2.74
N LEU A 42 5.10 -14.85 -3.43
CA LEU A 42 4.75 -13.49 -3.01
C LEU A 42 3.24 -13.27 -3.02
N GLU A 43 2.56 -13.68 -4.07
CA GLU A 43 1.10 -13.55 -4.20
C GLU A 43 0.38 -14.27 -3.05
N ALA A 44 0.74 -15.53 -2.78
CA ALA A 44 0.16 -16.29 -1.68
C ALA A 44 0.40 -15.63 -0.31
N ASN A 45 1.65 -15.21 -0.03
CA ASN A 45 2.01 -14.62 1.25
C ASN A 45 1.37 -13.23 1.47
N LEU A 46 1.35 -12.38 0.44
CA LEU A 46 0.77 -11.05 0.51
C LEU A 46 -0.76 -11.11 0.57
N THR A 47 -1.39 -12.02 -0.17
CA THR A 47 -2.83 -12.25 -0.09
C THR A 47 -3.24 -12.62 1.33
N ALA A 48 -2.54 -13.58 1.95
CA ALA A 48 -2.79 -13.98 3.33
C ALA A 48 -2.62 -12.82 4.32
N GLN A 49 -1.62 -11.95 4.15
CA GLN A 49 -1.42 -10.80 5.02
C GLN A 49 -2.49 -9.72 4.84
N PHE A 50 -2.86 -9.41 3.59
CA PHE A 50 -3.67 -8.23 3.29
C PHE A 50 -5.17 -8.49 3.36
N ALA A 51 -5.62 -9.75 3.20
CA ALA A 51 -7.03 -10.13 3.15
C ALA A 51 -7.87 -9.53 4.29
N SER A 52 -7.37 -9.56 5.53
CA SER A 52 -8.10 -9.06 6.71
C SER A 52 -8.27 -7.53 6.75
N SER A 53 -7.44 -6.78 6.01
CA SER A 53 -7.43 -5.31 6.02
C SER A 53 -7.93 -4.71 4.71
N TRP A 54 -8.25 -5.54 3.71
CA TRP A 54 -8.56 -5.11 2.36
C TRP A 54 -10.00 -4.60 2.25
N VAL A 55 -10.17 -3.27 2.19
CA VAL A 55 -11.48 -2.62 2.14
C VAL A 55 -11.53 -1.69 0.91
N PRO A 56 -12.03 -2.15 -0.25
CA PRO A 56 -12.06 -1.33 -1.47
C PRO A 56 -12.86 -0.03 -1.35
N THR A 57 -13.88 0.01 -0.49
CA THR A 57 -14.69 1.21 -0.24
C THR A 57 -13.94 2.28 0.57
N GLU A 58 -12.90 1.87 1.31
CA GLU A 58 -12.07 2.76 2.14
C GLU A 58 -10.58 2.42 1.90
N PRO A 59 -9.99 2.77 0.74
CA PRO A 59 -8.67 2.27 0.33
C PRO A 59 -7.54 2.57 1.31
N LEU A 60 -7.63 3.69 2.05
CA LEU A 60 -6.61 4.08 3.03
C LEU A 60 -6.75 3.33 4.37
N ARG A 61 -7.89 2.69 4.63
CA ARG A 61 -8.11 1.96 5.87
C ARG A 61 -7.18 0.75 5.93
N GLY A 62 -6.32 0.73 6.95
CA GLY A 62 -5.33 -0.33 7.11
C GLY A 62 -4.11 -0.21 6.19
N SER A 63 -3.93 0.91 5.46
CA SER A 63 -2.78 1.10 4.56
C SER A 63 -1.44 0.88 5.27
N GLY A 64 -1.30 1.34 6.52
CA GLY A 64 -0.10 1.08 7.32
C GLY A 64 0.21 -0.40 7.59
N ARG A 65 -0.80 -1.29 7.58
CA ARG A 65 -0.61 -2.76 7.70
C ARG A 65 -0.20 -3.41 6.38
N ARG A 66 -0.47 -2.73 5.27
CA ARG A 66 -0.12 -3.14 3.90
C ARG A 66 1.12 -2.43 3.36
N CYS A 67 1.67 -1.49 4.14
CA CYS A 67 2.96 -0.87 3.89
C CYS A 67 4.08 -1.86 4.15
N LEU A 68 4.94 -2.04 3.15
CA LEU A 68 6.14 -2.86 3.23
C LEU A 68 7.36 -1.95 3.16
N THR A 69 8.16 -1.90 4.23
CA THR A 69 9.44 -1.19 4.23
C THR A 69 10.54 -2.13 3.77
N LEU A 70 11.19 -1.81 2.66
CA LEU A 70 12.28 -2.57 2.07
C LEU A 70 13.57 -1.79 2.30
N SER A 71 14.54 -2.37 3.00
CA SER A 71 15.82 -1.73 3.35
C SER A 71 16.99 -2.65 2.99
N PRO A 72 18.10 -2.13 2.43
CA PRO A 72 19.29 -2.92 2.12
C PRO A 72 20.01 -3.44 3.37
N ASN A 73 19.94 -2.68 4.47
CA ASN A 73 20.61 -3.01 5.73
C ASN A 73 19.68 -3.77 6.70
N GLY A 74 18.44 -4.04 6.28
CA GLY A 74 17.40 -4.65 7.09
C GLY A 74 17.01 -6.04 6.61
N VAL A 75 16.40 -6.80 7.52
CA VAL A 75 15.70 -8.04 7.17
C VAL A 75 14.44 -7.69 6.38
N PRO A 76 14.12 -8.39 5.28
CA PRO A 76 12.93 -8.09 4.49
C PRO A 76 11.65 -8.33 5.30
N PRO A 77 10.54 -7.65 4.95
CA PRO A 77 9.22 -7.95 5.49
C PRO A 77 8.89 -9.44 5.40
N ARG A 78 8.21 -9.98 6.41
CA ARG A 78 7.94 -11.43 6.55
C ARG A 78 7.39 -12.12 5.27
N PRO A 79 6.43 -11.54 4.51
CA PRO A 79 5.96 -12.15 3.26
C PRO A 79 7.06 -12.25 2.19
N ILE A 80 7.89 -11.21 2.10
CA ILE A 80 9.02 -11.14 1.17
C ILE A 80 10.08 -12.15 1.60
N TYR A 81 10.44 -12.19 2.88
CA TYR A 81 11.38 -13.17 3.43
C TYR A 81 10.95 -14.62 3.13
N ASN A 82 9.69 -14.95 3.38
CA ASN A 82 9.15 -16.28 3.10
C ASN A 82 9.20 -16.61 1.61
N ALA A 83 8.89 -15.64 0.74
CA ALA A 83 8.96 -15.84 -0.70
C ALA A 83 10.40 -16.04 -1.20
N CYS A 84 11.36 -15.26 -0.68
CA CYS A 84 12.79 -15.45 -0.92
C CYS A 84 13.23 -16.86 -0.55
N LYS A 85 12.88 -17.33 0.65
CA LYS A 85 13.23 -18.67 1.13
C LYS A 85 12.63 -19.77 0.25
N THR A 86 11.37 -19.62 -0.16
CA THR A 86 10.70 -20.58 -1.06
C THR A 86 11.33 -20.60 -2.44
N ALA A 87 11.67 -19.46 -3.00
CA ALA A 87 12.22 -19.35 -4.35
C ALA A 87 13.73 -19.60 -4.44
N GLY A 88 14.46 -19.56 -3.33
CA GLY A 88 15.93 -19.61 -3.32
C GLY A 88 16.55 -18.31 -3.84
N VAL A 89 15.90 -17.17 -3.56
CA VAL A 89 16.38 -15.83 -3.95
C VAL A 89 17.01 -15.17 -2.72
N GLU A 90 18.20 -14.59 -2.90
CA GLU A 90 18.89 -13.88 -1.83
C GLU A 90 18.36 -12.44 -1.71
N TRP A 91 18.01 -12.03 -0.49
CA TRP A 91 17.47 -10.68 -0.26
C TRP A 91 18.46 -9.57 -0.59
N SER A 92 19.72 -9.71 -0.19
CA SER A 92 20.80 -8.76 -0.44
C SER A 92 20.95 -8.45 -1.93
N GLN A 93 20.92 -9.50 -2.77
CA GLN A 93 20.99 -9.37 -4.22
C GLN A 93 19.73 -8.71 -4.77
N TRP A 94 18.55 -9.11 -4.30
CA TRP A 94 17.30 -8.53 -4.75
C TRP A 94 17.23 -7.04 -4.46
N ILE A 95 17.44 -6.61 -3.21
CA ILE A 95 17.37 -5.20 -2.85
C ILE A 95 18.45 -4.37 -3.55
N ALA A 96 19.63 -4.94 -3.83
CA ALA A 96 20.65 -4.29 -4.64
C ALA A 96 20.16 -4.01 -6.08
N THR A 97 19.45 -4.96 -6.71
CA THR A 97 18.87 -4.73 -8.05
C THR A 97 17.73 -3.71 -8.07
N LEU A 98 17.09 -3.47 -6.92
CA LEU A 98 16.08 -2.42 -6.75
C LEU A 98 16.71 -1.03 -6.48
N GLY A 99 18.04 -0.92 -6.61
CA GLY A 99 18.79 0.31 -6.44
C GLY A 99 19.53 0.41 -5.10
N GLY A 100 19.39 -0.58 -4.21
CA GLY A 100 20.09 -0.58 -2.92
C GLY A 100 19.66 0.57 -2.00
N VAL A 101 18.46 1.10 -2.20
CA VAL A 101 17.90 2.20 -1.41
C VAL A 101 16.74 1.70 -0.54
N GLU A 102 16.53 2.35 0.59
CA GLU A 102 15.36 2.07 1.43
C GLU A 102 14.12 2.77 0.86
N PHE A 103 12.98 2.07 0.85
CA PHE A 103 11.71 2.61 0.40
C PHE A 103 10.52 1.93 1.09
N ASP A 104 9.43 2.67 1.25
CA ASP A 104 8.14 2.14 1.66
C ASP A 104 7.30 1.84 0.41
N LEU A 105 6.79 0.63 0.28
CA LEU A 105 5.84 0.21 -0.74
C LEU A 105 4.43 0.14 -0.14
N PHE A 106 3.52 0.95 -0.66
CA PHE A 106 2.11 0.98 -0.28
C PHE A 106 1.28 0.21 -1.31
N ILE A 107 0.51 -0.77 -0.83
CA ILE A 107 -0.35 -1.62 -1.64
C ILE A 107 -1.79 -1.45 -1.13
N ASP A 108 -2.53 -0.56 -1.76
CA ASP A 108 -3.89 -0.19 -1.35
C ASP A 108 -4.90 -0.47 -2.47
N PRO A 109 -6.20 -0.67 -2.16
CA PRO A 109 -7.20 -0.91 -3.19
C PRO A 109 -7.17 0.14 -4.30
N GLY A 110 -6.84 -0.29 -5.51
CA GLY A 110 -6.79 0.57 -6.70
C GLY A 110 -5.54 1.46 -6.79
N CYS A 111 -4.53 1.30 -5.93
CA CYS A 111 -3.31 2.09 -5.98
C CYS A 111 -2.09 1.35 -5.43
N VAL A 112 -0.99 1.35 -6.18
CA VAL A 112 0.34 0.96 -5.71
C VAL A 112 1.25 2.17 -5.80
N SER A 113 1.86 2.55 -4.68
CA SER A 113 2.78 3.69 -4.63
C SER A 113 4.03 3.38 -3.80
N ILE A 114 5.12 4.07 -4.10
CA ILE A 114 6.38 3.96 -3.37
C ILE A 114 6.74 5.30 -2.77
N ARG A 115 7.35 5.27 -1.61
CA ARG A 115 7.94 6.44 -0.97
C ARG A 115 9.38 6.16 -0.62
N PHE A 116 10.29 6.84 -1.31
CA PHE A 116 11.71 6.80 -0.96
C PHE A 116 11.95 7.69 0.26
N GLY A 117 12.76 7.22 1.19
CA GLY A 117 13.15 8.00 2.36
C GLY A 117 14.66 7.99 2.49
N ASN A 118 15.18 9.07 3.05
CA ASN A 118 16.46 9.05 3.72
C ASN A 118 16.14 9.25 5.20
N TRP A 119 15.70 8.17 5.86
CA TRP A 119 15.22 8.19 7.25
C TRP A 119 16.27 8.71 8.22
N ASP A 120 17.56 8.50 7.93
CA ASP A 120 18.67 9.03 8.73
C ASP A 120 18.72 10.56 8.72
N SER A 121 18.36 11.16 7.58
CA SER A 121 18.27 12.62 7.43
C SER A 121 16.90 13.21 7.81
N GLY A 122 15.91 12.36 8.13
CA GLY A 122 14.52 12.75 8.35
C GLY A 122 13.79 13.25 7.10
N LYS A 123 14.42 13.23 5.91
CA LYS A 123 13.79 13.64 4.65
C LYS A 123 13.08 12.45 4.02
N VAL A 124 11.77 12.61 3.80
CA VAL A 124 10.94 11.62 3.13
C VAL A 124 10.39 12.25 1.85
N THR A 125 10.52 11.54 0.72
CA THR A 125 10.01 12.03 -0.56
C THR A 125 8.49 11.93 -0.62
N LYS A 126 7.87 12.67 -1.56
CA LYS A 126 6.45 12.51 -1.86
C LYS A 126 6.23 11.10 -2.44
N PRO A 127 5.15 10.39 -2.09
CA PRO A 127 4.85 9.09 -2.68
C PRO A 127 4.71 9.21 -4.21
N PHE A 128 5.39 8.32 -4.91
CA PHE A 128 5.38 8.12 -6.35
C PHE A 128 4.43 6.96 -6.69
N THR A 129 3.40 7.23 -7.49
CA THR A 129 2.42 6.22 -7.89
C THR A 129 2.98 5.36 -9.01
N ILE A 130 3.12 4.05 -8.75
CA ILE A 130 3.52 3.06 -9.77
C ILE A 130 2.32 2.70 -10.64
N TRP A 131 1.18 2.49 -9.99
CA TRP A 131 -0.05 2.07 -10.62
C TRP A 131 -1.24 2.65 -9.87
N SER A 132 -2.22 3.13 -10.61
CA SER A 132 -3.51 3.51 -10.06
C SER A 132 -4.60 3.06 -11.01
N GLN A 133 -5.64 2.44 -10.48
CA GLN A 133 -6.84 2.19 -11.23
C GLN A 133 -7.52 3.53 -11.50
N GLN A 134 -7.57 3.93 -12.78
CA GLN A 134 -8.35 5.11 -13.13
C GLN A 134 -9.81 4.85 -12.73
N PRO A 135 -10.43 5.73 -11.94
CA PRO A 135 -11.88 5.68 -11.81
C PRO A 135 -12.43 5.87 -13.23
N VAL A 136 -13.33 4.98 -13.64
CA VAL A 136 -14.11 5.18 -14.88
C VAL A 136 -15.04 6.35 -14.59
N VAL A 137 -14.51 7.57 -14.66
CA VAL A 137 -15.32 8.77 -14.63
C VAL A 137 -16.11 8.71 -15.94
N PRO A 138 -17.45 8.73 -15.92
CA PRO A 138 -18.21 8.77 -17.16
C PRO A 138 -17.73 9.99 -17.96
N VAL A 139 -17.17 9.71 -19.14
CA VAL A 139 -16.44 10.64 -20.02
C VAL A 139 -17.22 11.91 -20.37
N LYS A 140 -18.53 11.94 -20.10
CA LYS A 140 -19.41 13.08 -20.33
C LYS A 140 -18.96 14.36 -19.61
N ALA A 141 -18.50 14.27 -18.36
CA ALA A 141 -18.20 15.48 -17.59
C ALA A 141 -16.85 16.14 -17.93
N LYS A 142 -15.86 15.40 -18.46
CA LYS A 142 -14.55 15.98 -18.80
C LYS A 142 -14.47 16.50 -20.24
N LYS A 143 -15.20 15.88 -21.18
CA LYS A 143 -15.32 16.45 -22.55
C LYS A 143 -16.07 17.77 -22.52
N GLU A 144 -17.17 17.86 -21.76
CA GLU A 144 -17.98 19.08 -21.70
C GLU A 144 -17.22 20.29 -21.14
N ILE A 145 -16.36 20.09 -20.12
CA ILE A 145 -15.58 21.20 -19.55
C ILE A 145 -14.49 21.67 -20.53
N SER A 146 -13.77 20.75 -21.19
CA SER A 146 -12.75 21.14 -22.18
C SER A 146 -13.36 21.76 -23.45
N GLU A 147 -14.53 21.29 -23.88
CA GLU A 147 -15.20 21.78 -25.08
C GLU A 147 -15.88 23.12 -24.85
N GLN A 148 -16.50 23.35 -23.68
CA GLN A 148 -17.02 24.68 -23.31
C GLN A 148 -15.92 25.73 -23.19
N GLU A 149 -14.77 25.38 -22.63
CA GLU A 149 -13.65 26.31 -22.47
C GLU A 149 -13.02 26.67 -23.82
N LEU A 150 -12.86 25.68 -24.71
CA LEU A 150 -12.42 25.91 -26.10
C LEU A 150 -13.43 26.75 -26.89
N GLN A 151 -14.73 26.49 -26.73
CA GLN A 151 -15.80 27.22 -27.42
C GLN A 151 -15.94 28.66 -26.91
N ALA A 152 -15.72 28.90 -25.61
CA ALA A 152 -15.67 30.24 -25.04
C ALA A 152 -14.46 31.04 -25.58
N GLN A 153 -13.30 30.39 -25.71
CA GLN A 153 -12.10 31.01 -26.25
C GLN A 153 -12.25 31.42 -27.72
N LEU A 154 -12.86 30.56 -28.56
CA LEU A 154 -13.17 30.88 -29.95
C LEU A 154 -14.17 32.04 -30.10
N ARG A 155 -15.22 32.09 -29.25
CA ARG A 155 -16.18 33.21 -29.25
C ARG A 155 -15.54 34.54 -28.87
N ALA A 156 -14.67 34.55 -27.86
CA ALA A 156 -13.96 35.76 -27.44
C ALA A 156 -13.04 36.27 -28.56
N GLN A 157 -12.36 35.38 -29.28
CA GLN A 157 -11.50 35.75 -30.41
C GLN A 157 -12.30 36.32 -31.60
N ALA A 158 -13.48 35.77 -31.89
CA ALA A 158 -14.36 36.28 -32.95
C ALA A 158 -14.93 37.67 -32.62
N GLN A 159 -15.32 37.91 -31.36
CA GLN A 159 -15.81 39.22 -30.91
C GLN A 159 -14.73 40.30 -30.93
N ALA A 160 -13.48 39.96 -30.60
CA ALA A 160 -12.35 40.89 -30.70
C ALA A 160 -12.08 41.35 -32.16
N ARG A 161 -12.38 40.51 -33.16
CA ARG A 161 -12.25 40.86 -34.59
C ARG A 161 -13.38 41.75 -35.09
N ALA A 162 -14.58 41.66 -34.50
CA ALA A 162 -15.74 42.45 -34.93
C ALA A 162 -15.65 43.94 -34.52
N PHE A 163 -14.91 44.27 -33.46
CA PHE A 163 -14.77 45.65 -32.98
C PHE A 163 -13.58 46.42 -33.59
N GLY A 164 -12.75 45.78 -34.43
CA GLY A 164 -11.55 46.38 -35.03
C GLY A 164 -11.67 46.82 -36.49
N ALA A 165 -12.81 46.65 -37.15
CA ALA A 165 -12.92 46.87 -38.60
C ALA A 165 -13.33 48.30 -38.97
N LYS A 166 -12.34 49.18 -39.13
CA LYS A 166 -12.43 50.36 -40.01
C LYS A 166 -12.22 49.90 -41.45
N PRO A 167 -13.02 50.32 -42.45
CA PRO A 167 -12.96 49.76 -43.78
C PRO A 167 -11.85 50.41 -44.60
N ALA A 168 -10.95 49.60 -45.16
CA ALA A 168 -10.18 49.94 -46.35
C ALA A 168 -9.99 48.68 -47.19
N PRO A 169 -10.18 48.74 -48.52
CA PRO A 169 -10.07 47.56 -49.38
C PRO A 169 -8.62 47.37 -49.82
N LEU A 170 -8.12 46.13 -49.82
CA LEU A 170 -7.28 45.51 -50.86
C LEU A 170 -6.57 44.27 -50.30
N SER A 171 -6.95 43.11 -50.86
CA SER A 171 -6.36 41.77 -50.76
C SER A 171 -6.30 41.07 -49.38
N PRO A 172 -6.77 39.81 -49.27
CA PRO A 172 -6.66 39.04 -48.04
C PRO A 172 -5.23 38.48 -47.87
N PRO A 173 -4.53 38.77 -46.77
CA PRO A 173 -3.32 38.04 -46.42
C PRO A 173 -3.70 36.65 -45.87
N LYS A 174 -3.17 35.60 -46.52
CA LYS A 174 -3.28 34.21 -46.04
C LYS A 174 -2.65 34.12 -44.65
N THR A 175 -3.42 33.63 -43.67
CA THR A 175 -2.95 33.45 -42.29
C THR A 175 -2.02 32.23 -42.20
N VAL A 176 -1.00 32.28 -41.36
CA VAL A 176 -0.01 31.19 -41.12
C VAL A 176 -0.66 29.82 -40.84
N ALA A 177 -1.86 29.79 -40.24
CA ALA A 177 -2.62 28.56 -40.03
C ALA A 177 -3.11 27.88 -41.32
N GLN A 178 -3.20 28.63 -42.43
CA GLN A 178 -3.59 28.13 -43.75
C GLN A 178 -2.38 27.59 -44.54
N GLN A 179 -1.16 28.00 -44.17
CA GLN A 179 0.08 27.50 -44.76
C GLN A 179 0.54 26.17 -44.14
N LEU A 180 0.13 25.90 -42.89
CA LEU A 180 0.41 24.63 -42.19
C LEU A 180 -0.56 23.49 -42.55
N ILE A 181 -1.64 23.78 -43.30
CA ILE A 181 -2.61 22.76 -43.76
C ILE A 181 -2.22 22.21 -45.14
N GLU A 182 -1.31 22.84 -45.88
CA GLU A 182 -0.88 22.40 -47.22
C GLU A 182 0.33 21.44 -47.19
N ASP A 183 0.85 21.07 -46.02
CA ASP A 183 1.88 20.01 -45.88
C ASP A 183 1.20 18.63 -45.78
N ASP A 184 0.62 18.17 -46.90
CA ASP A 184 -0.07 16.88 -47.09
C ASP A 184 0.84 15.63 -47.00
N GLN A 185 1.89 15.62 -46.16
CA GLN A 185 2.76 14.44 -45.97
C GLN A 185 2.22 13.43 -44.96
N ASP A 186 1.30 13.82 -44.08
CA ASP A 186 0.82 12.93 -43.02
C ASP A 186 -0.26 11.96 -43.52
N ASP A 187 -1.05 12.34 -44.54
CA ASP A 187 -2.11 11.48 -45.09
C ASP A 187 -1.54 10.24 -45.80
N GLU A 188 -0.37 10.37 -46.44
CA GLU A 188 0.33 9.24 -47.09
C GLU A 188 0.83 8.21 -46.04
N LEU A 189 1.28 8.69 -44.88
CA LEU A 189 1.74 7.86 -43.76
C LEU A 189 0.59 7.05 -43.14
N PHE A 190 -0.60 7.65 -43.00
CA PHE A 190 -1.77 6.95 -42.49
C PHE A 190 -2.33 5.91 -43.47
N THR A 191 -2.26 6.14 -44.78
CA THR A 191 -2.59 5.10 -45.78
C THR A 191 -1.63 3.92 -45.75
N MET A 192 -0.34 4.14 -45.53
CA MET A 192 0.66 3.06 -45.48
C MET A 192 0.46 2.13 -44.28
N ILE A 193 0.08 2.68 -43.13
CA ILE A 193 -0.18 1.90 -41.90
C ILE A 193 -1.49 1.09 -42.04
N ALA A 194 -2.50 1.61 -42.75
CA ALA A 194 -3.79 0.94 -42.89
C ALA A 194 -3.72 -0.35 -43.72
N ASP A 195 -2.82 -0.42 -44.72
CA ASP A 195 -2.64 -1.63 -45.53
C ASP A 195 -1.83 -2.72 -44.82
N GLU A 196 -0.90 -2.35 -43.92
CA GLU A 196 -0.08 -3.34 -43.18
C GLU A 196 -0.88 -4.08 -42.08
N ILE A 197 -1.99 -3.52 -41.59
CA ILE A 197 -2.80 -4.12 -40.51
C ILE A 197 -3.91 -5.04 -41.06
N ARG A 198 -4.13 -5.08 -42.39
CA ARG A 198 -5.30 -5.73 -42.98
C ARG A 198 -5.18 -7.25 -43.16
N GLU A 199 -3.99 -7.83 -42.94
CA GLU A 199 -3.82 -9.29 -42.94
C GLU A 199 -3.56 -9.82 -41.53
N PRO A 200 -4.62 -10.28 -40.81
CA PRO A 200 -4.46 -10.91 -39.52
C PRO A 200 -3.62 -12.19 -39.62
N THR A 201 -2.32 -12.08 -39.31
CA THR A 201 -1.37 -13.21 -39.28
C THR A 201 -1.66 -14.22 -38.15
N TRP A 202 -2.73 -14.03 -37.37
CA TRP A 202 -3.12 -14.93 -36.28
C TRP A 202 -3.94 -16.16 -36.73
N MET A 203 -4.22 -16.30 -38.03
CA MET A 203 -4.75 -17.56 -38.57
C MET A 203 -3.63 -18.59 -38.81
N THR A 204 -2.92 -18.98 -37.75
CA THR A 204 -2.14 -20.21 -37.80
C THR A 204 -3.10 -21.40 -37.89
N PRO A 205 -2.95 -22.32 -38.86
CA PRO A 205 -3.81 -23.48 -38.98
C PRO A 205 -3.71 -24.35 -37.73
N VAL A 206 -4.85 -24.58 -37.09
CA VAL A 206 -5.01 -25.51 -35.97
C VAL A 206 -4.68 -26.90 -36.50
N LYS A 207 -3.45 -27.36 -36.30
CA LYS A 207 -3.10 -28.77 -36.48
C LYS A 207 -3.81 -29.56 -35.39
N SER A 208 -4.78 -30.38 -35.78
CA SER A 208 -5.57 -31.25 -34.89
C SER A 208 -4.79 -32.42 -34.30
N ASP A 209 -3.55 -32.64 -34.74
CA ASP A 209 -2.75 -33.79 -34.34
C ASP A 209 -1.55 -33.33 -33.51
N PHE A 210 -1.68 -33.45 -32.18
CA PHE A 210 -0.53 -33.41 -31.29
C PHE A 210 0.22 -34.75 -31.37
N PRO A 211 1.55 -34.77 -31.56
CA PRO A 211 2.31 -36.01 -31.54
C PRO A 211 2.15 -36.67 -30.16
N ILE A 212 1.72 -37.93 -30.17
CA ILE A 212 1.62 -38.78 -28.97
C ILE A 212 3.02 -38.93 -28.40
N ALA A 213 3.28 -38.27 -27.27
CA ALA A 213 4.54 -38.43 -26.55
C ALA A 213 4.67 -39.89 -26.05
N PRO A 214 5.76 -40.61 -26.37
CA PRO A 214 5.95 -41.97 -25.90
C PRO A 214 6.09 -42.01 -24.38
N ILE A 215 5.30 -42.87 -23.74
CA ILE A 215 5.27 -43.11 -22.30
C ILE A 215 6.66 -43.64 -21.86
N PRO A 216 7.37 -42.97 -20.93
CA PRO A 216 8.64 -43.48 -20.43
C PRO A 216 8.42 -44.80 -19.69
N ARG A 217 9.12 -45.85 -20.13
CA ARG A 217 9.11 -47.16 -19.44
C ARG A 217 9.67 -46.98 -18.02
N ARG A 218 8.83 -47.22 -17.01
CA ARG A 218 9.28 -47.35 -15.61
C ARG A 218 10.29 -48.50 -15.54
N ALA A 219 11.55 -48.17 -15.24
CA ALA A 219 12.55 -49.15 -14.84
C ALA A 219 12.16 -49.68 -13.45
N ILE A 220 11.76 -50.94 -13.40
CA ILE A 220 11.49 -51.69 -12.18
C ILE A 220 12.77 -52.48 -11.90
N THR A 221 13.71 -51.92 -11.15
CA THR A 221 14.86 -52.69 -10.67
C THR A 221 15.20 -52.37 -9.23
N SER A 222 15.03 -53.42 -8.42
CA SER A 222 15.76 -53.78 -7.19
C SER A 222 15.69 -52.87 -5.96
N SER A 223 14.81 -53.29 -5.05
CA SER A 223 14.94 -53.16 -3.58
C SER A 223 16.18 -53.90 -3.05
N PRO A 224 16.52 -53.70 -1.76
CA PRO A 224 16.51 -54.87 -0.87
C PRO A 224 15.73 -54.69 0.43
N ILE A 225 15.30 -55.87 0.89
CA ILE A 225 14.49 -56.30 2.02
C ILE A 225 15.05 -55.93 3.41
N SER A 226 14.16 -55.65 4.36
CA SER A 226 14.35 -55.87 5.82
C SER A 226 12.98 -56.20 6.43
N VAL A 227 12.56 -57.47 6.38
CA VAL A 227 12.50 -58.44 7.50
C VAL A 227 11.74 -57.95 8.75
N ILE A 228 10.46 -58.31 8.78
CA ILE A 228 9.69 -58.96 9.86
C ILE A 228 9.93 -58.46 11.30
N SER A 229 8.88 -57.86 11.89
CA SER A 229 8.52 -58.12 13.30
C SER A 229 7.01 -58.09 13.44
N THR A 230 6.47 -59.30 13.53
CA THR A 230 5.13 -59.66 13.99
C THR A 230 5.13 -59.70 15.52
N ALA A 231 4.36 -58.83 16.17
CA ALA A 231 3.76 -59.13 17.48
C ALA A 231 2.56 -58.22 17.73
N SER A 232 1.43 -58.89 17.89
CA SER A 232 0.08 -58.43 18.22
C SER A 232 -0.03 -57.68 19.54
N THR A 233 -0.92 -56.67 19.60
CA THR A 233 -2.10 -56.67 20.51
C THR A 233 -3.03 -55.48 20.21
N PRO A 234 -4.36 -55.63 20.38
CA PRO A 234 -5.37 -54.63 20.00
C PRO A 234 -5.84 -53.79 21.20
N SER A 235 -6.17 -52.52 20.98
CA SER A 235 -7.08 -51.73 21.83
C SER A 235 -7.50 -50.46 21.07
N ARG A 236 -8.75 -50.39 20.64
CA ARG A 236 -9.91 -49.78 21.34
C ARG A 236 -9.91 -48.24 21.32
N SER A 237 -10.96 -47.74 20.69
CA SER A 237 -11.49 -46.38 20.59
C SER A 237 -11.23 -45.44 21.78
N SER A 238 -10.99 -44.16 21.49
CA SER A 238 -11.87 -43.07 21.98
C SER A 238 -11.45 -41.69 21.44
N SER A 239 -12.43 -41.01 20.88
CA SER A 239 -12.47 -39.57 20.72
C SER A 239 -12.47 -38.88 22.09
N ARG A 240 -11.67 -37.83 22.29
CA ARG A 240 -12.06 -36.66 23.12
C ARG A 240 -11.05 -35.52 22.99
N SER A 241 -11.59 -34.39 22.55
CA SER A 241 -11.13 -33.02 22.76
C SER A 241 -10.58 -32.74 24.17
N SER A 242 -9.55 -31.91 24.27
CA SER A 242 -9.61 -30.61 24.98
C SER A 242 -8.26 -29.89 25.01
N ASN A 243 -8.36 -28.56 24.93
CA ASN A 243 -7.37 -27.55 25.27
C ASN A 243 -6.50 -27.91 26.48
N SER A 244 -5.20 -27.57 26.42
CA SER A 244 -4.52 -27.02 27.59
C SER A 244 -3.34 -26.14 27.20
N SER A 245 -3.47 -24.91 27.64
CA SER A 245 -2.43 -23.91 27.87
C SER A 245 -1.39 -24.38 28.88
N SER A 246 -0.11 -24.15 28.59
CA SER A 246 0.94 -23.98 29.60
C SER A 246 1.85 -22.85 29.12
N GLY A 247 2.08 -21.76 29.84
CA GLY A 247 2.06 -21.63 31.30
C GLY A 247 3.47 -21.91 31.80
N PHE A 248 4.26 -20.85 31.91
CA PHE A 248 5.61 -20.79 32.44
C PHE A 248 5.83 -21.65 33.68
N SER A 249 6.99 -22.30 33.77
CA SER A 249 7.78 -22.34 35.01
C SER A 249 9.23 -22.75 34.74
N LEU A 250 10.12 -21.93 35.27
CA LEU A 250 11.53 -22.18 35.49
C LEU A 250 11.71 -23.41 36.39
N PHE A 251 12.73 -24.22 36.11
CA PHE A 251 13.49 -24.90 37.15
C PHE A 251 14.98 -24.94 36.77
N SER A 252 15.81 -24.42 37.69
CA SER A 252 17.26 -24.61 37.74
C SER A 252 17.61 -25.82 38.60
N HIS A 253 18.46 -26.69 38.08
CA HIS A 253 19.46 -27.51 38.77
C HIS A 253 20.31 -28.09 37.63
N GLY A 254 21.59 -27.78 37.46
CA GLY A 254 22.64 -27.89 38.46
C GLY A 254 23.46 -29.12 38.10
N SER A 255 24.40 -28.98 37.16
CA SER A 255 25.54 -29.90 37.07
C SER A 255 26.74 -29.20 36.47
N LEU A 256 27.83 -29.29 37.22
CA LEU A 256 29.16 -28.82 36.89
C LEU A 256 29.66 -29.48 35.60
N ASP A 257 30.38 -28.71 34.78
CA ASP A 257 31.77 -29.02 34.47
C ASP A 257 32.44 -27.79 33.83
N SER A 258 33.52 -27.36 34.47
CA SER A 258 34.48 -26.36 34.02
C SER A 258 35.25 -26.86 32.79
N TYR A 259 35.61 -25.99 31.85
CA TYR A 259 36.98 -25.77 31.34
C TYR A 259 37.02 -24.50 30.45
N ALA A 260 37.71 -23.47 30.97
CA ALA A 260 38.64 -22.52 30.32
C ALA A 260 38.34 -22.00 28.88
N SER A 261 38.06 -20.70 28.70
CA SER A 261 39.05 -19.62 28.36
C SER A 261 38.93 -19.21 26.87
N ALA A 262 39.04 -17.96 26.39
CA ALA A 262 39.42 -16.67 26.96
C ALA A 262 38.94 -15.49 26.06
N THR A 263 38.60 -14.38 26.73
CA THR A 263 38.96 -12.95 26.48
C THR A 263 38.86 -12.30 25.09
N THR A 264 38.15 -11.17 25.03
CA THR A 264 38.78 -9.85 24.88
C THR A 264 37.92 -8.78 25.55
N VAL A 265 38.48 -8.19 26.61
CA VAL A 265 38.09 -6.89 27.16
C VAL A 265 38.94 -5.82 26.46
N SER A 266 38.37 -4.66 26.20
CA SER A 266 39.15 -3.43 26.03
C SER A 266 38.43 -2.31 26.75
N THR A 267 39.08 -1.84 27.80
CA THR A 267 38.81 -0.64 28.56
C THR A 267 39.80 0.45 28.13
N SER A 268 39.29 1.62 27.77
CA SER A 268 39.90 2.94 27.98
C SER A 268 38.77 3.96 27.71
N SER A 269 38.28 4.69 28.70
CA SER A 269 38.82 5.96 29.23
C SER A 269 39.15 6.95 28.11
N ASP A 270 38.12 7.67 27.64
CA ASP A 270 38.19 9.12 27.44
C ASP A 270 36.77 9.71 27.32
N ASP A 271 36.68 10.94 27.81
CA ASP A 271 35.48 11.70 28.12
C ASP A 271 34.86 12.32 26.85
N GLU A 272 34.13 11.54 26.07
CA GLU A 272 33.33 12.03 24.93
C GLU A 272 32.03 11.22 24.86
N LYS A 273 30.92 11.84 25.29
CA LYS A 273 29.57 11.29 25.38
C LYS A 273 29.11 10.66 24.04
N PRO A 274 29.08 9.33 23.89
CA PRO A 274 28.60 8.73 22.65
C PRO A 274 27.08 8.65 22.71
N THR A 275 26.40 9.46 21.88
CA THR A 275 24.97 9.29 21.64
C THR A 275 24.75 8.04 20.78
N PHE A 276 24.73 6.86 21.42
CA PHE A 276 24.30 5.63 20.77
C PHE A 276 22.83 5.76 20.40
N LYS A 277 22.56 6.02 19.11
CA LYS A 277 21.20 6.04 18.56
C LYS A 277 20.69 4.60 18.52
N LEU A 278 19.97 4.22 19.57
CA LEU A 278 19.23 2.96 19.65
C LEU A 278 18.33 2.79 18.41
N SER A 279 18.38 1.60 17.81
CA SER A 279 17.54 1.18 16.69
C SER A 279 16.05 1.44 16.96
N ARG A 280 15.27 1.80 15.92
CA ARG A 280 13.82 2.05 15.99
C ARG A 280 13.04 0.93 16.70
N ARG A 281 13.49 -0.32 16.52
CA ARG A 281 12.88 -1.51 17.14
C ARG A 281 13.14 -1.58 18.66
N GLU A 282 14.29 -1.09 19.09
CA GLU A 282 14.69 -1.04 20.51
C GLU A 282 13.92 0.08 21.23
N ARG A 283 13.78 1.25 20.58
CA ARG A 283 13.01 2.37 21.13
C ARG A 283 11.51 2.05 21.31
N ALA A 284 10.92 1.27 20.41
CA ALA A 284 9.53 0.81 20.56
C ALA A 284 9.34 -0.24 21.68
N ARG A 285 10.39 -1.01 22.00
CA ARG A 285 10.37 -1.99 23.11
C ARG A 285 10.66 -1.35 24.47
N GLN A 286 11.37 -0.23 24.49
CA GLN A 286 11.65 0.56 25.68
C GLN A 286 10.61 1.63 25.98
N ALA A 287 9.51 1.70 25.22
CA ALA A 287 8.32 2.45 25.59
C ALA A 287 7.60 1.75 26.78
N ARG A 288 8.30 1.71 27.92
CA ARG A 288 7.70 1.38 29.21
C ARG A 288 6.72 2.49 29.51
N VAL A 289 5.44 2.13 29.61
CA VAL A 289 4.40 3.03 30.10
C VAL A 289 4.80 3.40 31.53
N PHE A 290 5.36 4.59 31.69
CA PHE A 290 5.60 5.16 33.01
C PHE A 290 4.25 5.60 33.56
N VAL A 291 3.69 4.76 34.43
CA VAL A 291 2.57 5.15 35.28
C VAL A 291 3.14 6.05 36.37
N ASP A 292 2.84 7.34 36.28
CA ASP A 292 3.22 8.32 37.28
C ASP A 292 2.42 8.06 38.57
N ALA A 293 2.99 7.27 39.47
CA ALA A 293 2.37 6.89 40.74
C ALA A 293 2.18 8.08 41.71
N SER A 294 2.71 9.27 41.38
CA SER A 294 2.50 10.48 42.17
C SER A 294 1.13 11.14 41.94
N LYS A 295 0.40 10.73 40.89
CA LYS A 295 -0.94 11.25 40.57
C LYS A 295 -2.01 10.25 41.00
N THR A 296 -2.28 10.21 42.30
CA THR A 296 -3.36 9.41 42.90
C THR A 296 -4.70 10.15 42.98
N GLU A 297 -4.82 11.31 42.32
CA GLU A 297 -6.07 12.07 42.31
C GLU A 297 -7.11 11.38 41.43
N VAL A 298 -7.90 10.52 42.06
CA VAL A 298 -9.08 9.87 41.47
C VAL A 298 -10.12 10.95 41.23
N THR A 299 -10.25 11.40 39.99
CA THR A 299 -11.40 12.22 39.59
C THR A 299 -12.63 11.34 39.68
N ASN A 300 -13.49 11.58 40.67
CA ASN A 300 -14.76 10.87 40.78
C ASN A 300 -15.54 11.10 39.48
N TYR A 301 -15.77 10.02 38.74
CA TYR A 301 -16.63 10.04 37.58
C TYR A 301 -18.06 10.17 38.09
N ASP A 302 -18.55 11.41 38.16
CA ASP A 302 -19.97 11.67 38.43
C ASP A 302 -20.76 11.07 37.26
N GLY A 303 -21.29 9.87 37.49
CA GLY A 303 -22.03 9.08 36.54
C GLY A 303 -23.27 9.84 36.10
N GLY A 304 -23.08 10.71 35.10
CA GLY A 304 -24.09 11.58 34.56
C GLY A 304 -25.34 10.79 34.22
N LYS A 305 -26.41 11.09 34.97
CA LYS A 305 -27.80 10.77 34.63
C LYS A 305 -28.02 11.03 33.14
N THR A 306 -28.04 9.97 32.34
CA THR A 306 -28.54 10.02 30.97
C THR A 306 -30.07 9.99 31.02
N THR A 307 -30.70 11.10 31.39
CA THR A 307 -32.11 11.29 31.09
C THR A 307 -32.23 11.58 29.60
N VAL A 308 -32.62 10.56 28.83
CA VAL A 308 -33.08 10.71 27.45
C VAL A 308 -34.35 11.55 27.48
N LEU A 309 -34.18 12.87 27.45
CA LEU A 309 -35.25 13.77 27.06
C LEU A 309 -35.36 13.67 25.54
N THR A 310 -36.41 12.98 25.10
CA THR A 310 -37.06 13.15 23.80
C THR A 310 -36.97 14.61 23.33
N GLY A 311 -35.99 14.90 22.46
CA GLY A 311 -35.77 16.20 21.87
C GLY A 311 -35.86 16.07 20.35
N GLY A 312 -36.98 16.54 19.80
CA GLY A 312 -37.31 16.45 18.39
C GLY A 312 -36.24 17.03 17.46
N VAL A 313 -36.12 16.38 16.31
CA VAL A 313 -35.40 16.90 15.14
C VAL A 313 -36.19 18.10 14.60
N MET A 314 -35.77 19.32 14.95
CA MET A 314 -36.21 20.53 14.24
C MET A 314 -35.33 20.73 13.00
N LEU A 315 -35.90 20.43 11.84
CA LEU A 315 -35.38 20.83 10.54
C LEU A 315 -35.43 22.37 10.45
N GLY A 316 -34.30 22.96 10.09
CA GLY A 316 -34.08 24.40 10.08
C GLY A 316 -35.03 25.17 9.16
N GLY A 317 -35.45 26.34 9.64
CA GLY A 317 -36.18 27.35 8.88
C GLY A 317 -35.96 28.74 9.46
N ALA A 318 -35.28 29.58 8.68
CA ALA A 318 -35.17 31.04 8.76
C ALA A 318 -34.44 31.71 9.95
N ALA A 319 -33.46 32.55 9.59
CA ALA A 319 -32.73 33.45 10.49
C ALA A 319 -33.54 34.73 10.79
N PRO A 320 -33.63 35.18 12.06
CA PRO A 320 -34.09 36.52 12.37
C PRO A 320 -32.95 37.48 12.75
N LYS A 321 -33.20 38.75 12.42
CA LYS A 321 -32.33 39.94 12.48
C LYS A 321 -31.76 40.27 13.86
N LYS A 322 -30.55 40.84 13.86
CA LYS A 322 -29.88 41.48 15.00
C LYS A 322 -30.65 42.69 15.53
N PRO A 323 -30.74 42.88 16.86
CA PRO A 323 -30.95 44.19 17.45
C PRO A 323 -29.70 44.75 18.14
N SER A 324 -29.26 45.90 17.62
CA SER A 324 -28.73 47.09 18.28
C SER A 324 -28.25 46.99 19.75
N THR A 325 -26.95 47.17 19.94
CA THR A 325 -26.25 47.51 21.19
C THR A 325 -26.79 48.77 21.86
N LYS A 326 -27.09 48.71 23.17
CA LYS A 326 -27.07 49.89 24.05
C LYS A 326 -26.11 49.67 25.21
N LYS A 327 -25.38 50.74 25.47
CA LYS A 327 -24.20 50.92 26.31
C LYS A 327 -24.68 51.52 27.64
N THR A 328 -24.44 50.87 28.78
CA THR A 328 -24.53 51.53 30.09
C THR A 328 -23.52 50.93 31.07
N THR A 329 -22.91 51.85 31.82
CA THR A 329 -21.74 51.84 32.69
C THR A 329 -21.83 51.01 33.98
N PRO A 330 -20.69 50.79 34.67
CA PRO A 330 -20.61 49.94 35.86
C PRO A 330 -20.91 50.72 37.15
N SER A 331 -21.57 50.07 38.12
CA SER A 331 -21.62 50.54 39.50
C SER A 331 -21.28 49.39 40.44
N ALA A 332 -20.22 49.61 41.20
CA ALA A 332 -19.78 48.80 42.32
C ALA A 332 -20.71 48.95 43.53
N SER A 333 -20.85 47.90 44.34
CA SER A 333 -20.78 47.92 45.82
C SER A 333 -21.41 46.65 46.40
N GLY A 334 -20.69 45.93 47.26
CA GLY A 334 -21.32 44.91 48.12
C GLY A 334 -20.45 43.75 48.63
N ASN A 335 -19.28 44.00 49.22
CA ASN A 335 -18.84 43.21 50.40
C ASN A 335 -19.83 43.56 51.55
N TRP A 336 -20.10 42.77 52.58
CA TRP A 336 -19.23 42.42 53.71
C TRP A 336 -19.85 41.29 54.56
N ARG A 337 -18.97 40.54 55.22
CA ARG A 337 -19.13 39.38 56.11
C ARG A 337 -20.15 39.50 57.27
N THR A 338 -20.65 38.34 57.73
CA THR A 338 -20.75 37.88 59.15
C THR A 338 -21.19 36.40 59.12
N VAL A 339 -20.40 35.37 59.50
CA VAL A 339 -19.94 34.91 60.83
C VAL A 339 -21.05 34.75 61.88
N ARG A 340 -21.33 33.46 62.17
CA ARG A 340 -21.86 32.75 63.36
C ARG A 340 -22.49 33.55 64.51
N ALA A 341 -23.62 33.02 64.98
CA ALA A 341 -23.75 32.45 66.33
C ALA A 341 -24.45 31.09 66.19
#